data_AF-A0A1V6ACQ0-F1
#
_entry.id   AF-A0A1V6ACQ0-F1
#
_cell.length_a   1.000
_cell.length_b   1.000
_cell.length_c   1.000
_cell.angle_alpha   90.00
_cell.angle_beta   90.00
_cell.angle_gamma   90.00
#
_symmetry.space_group_name_H-M   'P 1'
#
loop_
_entity.id
_entity.type
_entity.pdbx_description
1 polymer ?
#
loop_
_entity_poly.entity_id
_entity_poly.type
_entity_poly.pdbx_seq_one_letter_code
_entity_poly.pdbx_strand_id
1 'polypeptide(L)'
;MEILLNGNALDVEGINDGASVLELVDTVEKALKGSGRTVVDIILDGTWYSPDNPGTLGDLKITSYKKIELGAATAKEMVLEGFKDAAEGLTYLENIAAEISSDLRLGRVKEAMAEYVKFVDAIEWLVAMFKNADRAFAANMAESSLEIEREAIMKRLAEQMAAIEIAQVQENWIEVADILEYEFSEIFTDVKVFVEKLLRA
;
A
#
# COMPACT_ATOMS: atom_id res chain seq x y z
N MET A 1 8.08 23.86 -19.95
CA MET A 1 8.12 22.57 -19.25
C MET A 1 8.42 22.88 -17.80
N GLU A 2 7.61 22.37 -16.89
CA GLU A 2 7.74 22.52 -15.44
C GLU A 2 8.09 21.15 -14.85
N ILE A 3 9.13 21.09 -14.02
CA ILE A 3 9.52 19.86 -13.32
C ILE A 3 9.44 20.15 -11.83
N LEU A 4 8.70 19.32 -11.11
CA LEU A 4 8.49 19.45 -9.66
C LEU A 4 9.03 18.22 -8.93
N LEU A 5 9.65 18.43 -7.77
CA LEU A 5 10.01 17.39 -6.81
C LEU A 5 9.27 17.65 -5.49
N ASN A 6 8.38 16.74 -5.11
CA ASN A 6 7.50 16.92 -3.94
C ASN A 6 6.77 18.28 -3.96
N GLY A 7 6.26 18.67 -5.13
CA GLY A 7 5.53 19.93 -5.33
C GLY A 7 6.40 21.21 -5.41
N ASN A 8 7.73 21.09 -5.24
CA ASN A 8 8.64 22.24 -5.36
C ASN A 8 9.29 22.25 -6.74
N ALA A 9 9.43 23.45 -7.32
CA ALA A 9 10.15 23.61 -8.59
C ALA A 9 11.56 23.04 -8.47
N LEU A 10 11.90 22.14 -9.39
CA LEU A 10 13.18 21.49 -9.45
C LEU A 10 13.95 21.99 -10.67
N ASP A 11 15.08 22.64 -10.42
CA ASP A 11 16.06 22.94 -11.47
C ASP A 11 17.04 21.76 -11.56
N VAL A 12 17.03 21.05 -12.68
CA VAL A 12 17.83 19.83 -12.85
C VAL A 12 19.04 20.12 -13.71
N GLU A 13 20.16 20.38 -13.06
CA GLU A 13 21.45 20.51 -13.76
C GLU A 13 21.82 19.20 -14.46
N GLY A 14 22.21 19.29 -15.74
CA GLY A 14 22.69 18.14 -16.52
C GLY A 14 21.65 17.43 -17.38
N ILE A 15 20.40 17.89 -17.38
CA ILE A 15 19.35 17.37 -18.28
C ILE A 15 19.24 18.24 -19.53
N ASN A 16 19.25 17.59 -20.69
CA ASN A 16 19.08 18.25 -21.99
C ASN A 16 17.66 18.03 -22.54
N ASP A 17 17.27 18.83 -23.55
CA ASP A 17 15.95 18.75 -24.19
C ASP A 17 15.65 17.40 -24.88
N GLY A 18 16.65 16.54 -25.07
CA GLY A 18 16.52 15.21 -25.64
C GLY A 18 16.35 14.10 -24.62
N ALA A 19 16.41 14.42 -23.32
CA ALA A 19 16.40 13.43 -22.26
C ALA A 19 15.05 12.71 -22.15
N SER A 20 15.13 11.44 -21.76
CA SER A 20 14.01 10.61 -21.37
C SER A 20 13.56 10.92 -19.94
N VAL A 21 12.34 10.51 -19.60
CA VAL A 21 11.86 10.56 -18.21
C VAL A 21 12.73 9.66 -17.32
N LEU A 22 13.22 8.54 -17.83
CA LEU A 22 14.17 7.69 -17.10
C LEU A 22 15.47 8.42 -16.74
N GLU A 23 16.09 9.13 -17.68
CA GLU A 23 17.30 9.92 -17.42
C GLU A 23 17.05 11.04 -16.38
N LEU A 24 15.84 11.61 -16.38
CA LEU A 24 15.42 12.56 -15.35
C LEU A 24 15.36 11.90 -13.97
N VAL A 25 14.68 10.76 -13.86
CA VAL A 25 14.58 9.99 -12.61
C VAL A 25 15.98 9.63 -12.10
N ASP A 26 16.85 9.07 -12.95
CA ASP A 26 18.22 8.71 -12.58
C ASP A 26 19.03 9.91 -12.07
N THR A 27 18.83 11.09 -12.67
CA THR A 27 19.52 12.33 -12.27
C THR A 27 19.03 12.80 -10.91
N VAL A 28 17.71 12.76 -10.70
CA VAL A 28 17.10 13.11 -9.42
C VAL A 28 17.52 12.13 -8.32
N GLU A 29 17.53 10.83 -8.58
CA GLU A 29 17.99 9.83 -7.60
C GLU A 29 19.46 10.00 -7.22
N LYS A 30 20.32 10.36 -8.19
CA LYS A 30 21.72 10.71 -7.89
C LYS A 30 21.80 11.95 -7.00
N ALA A 31 20.97 12.96 -7.23
CA ALA A 31 20.92 14.16 -6.40
C ALA A 31 20.36 13.89 -4.99
N LEU A 32 19.45 12.92 -4.87
CA LEU A 32 18.89 12.45 -3.60
C LEU A 32 19.84 11.52 -2.83
N LYS A 33 20.95 11.10 -3.42
CA LYS A 33 21.89 10.17 -2.78
C LYS A 33 22.38 10.69 -1.43
N GLY A 34 22.23 9.87 -0.39
CA GLY A 34 22.59 10.24 0.99
C GLY A 34 21.46 10.90 1.78
N SER A 35 20.36 11.31 1.15
CA SER A 35 19.15 11.77 1.85
C SER A 35 18.26 10.62 2.37
N GLY A 36 18.48 9.40 1.85
CA GLY A 36 17.62 8.23 2.12
C GLY A 36 16.28 8.26 1.40
N ARG A 37 16.04 9.25 0.52
CA ARG A 37 14.86 9.34 -0.34
C ARG A 37 15.10 8.66 -1.68
N THR A 38 14.05 8.08 -2.24
CA THR A 38 13.99 7.54 -3.60
C THR A 38 12.78 8.09 -4.32
N VAL A 39 12.76 8.09 -5.64
CA VAL A 39 11.56 8.46 -6.41
C VAL A 39 10.52 7.34 -6.27
N VAL A 40 9.30 7.69 -5.88
CA VAL A 40 8.22 6.74 -5.56
C VAL A 40 6.99 6.90 -6.45
N ASP A 41 6.82 8.07 -7.07
CA ASP A 41 5.79 8.30 -8.07
C ASP A 41 6.28 9.27 -9.15
N ILE A 42 5.68 9.13 -10.34
CA ILE A 42 5.94 9.99 -11.49
C ILE A 42 4.59 10.35 -12.09
N ILE A 43 4.30 11.64 -12.21
CA ILE A 43 3.07 12.15 -12.83
C ILE A 43 3.46 13.02 -14.02
N LEU A 44 3.00 12.64 -15.21
CA LEU A 44 3.27 13.35 -16.47
C LEU A 44 1.95 13.91 -17.00
N ASP A 45 1.80 15.24 -17.00
CA ASP A 45 0.56 15.95 -17.37
C ASP A 45 -0.71 15.34 -16.73
N GLY A 46 -0.61 14.93 -15.45
CA GLY A 46 -1.70 14.32 -14.68
C GLY A 46 -1.87 12.81 -14.83
N THR A 47 -1.06 12.14 -15.66
CA THR A 47 -1.06 10.68 -15.80
C THR A 47 0.02 10.06 -14.93
N TRP A 48 -0.34 9.07 -14.10
CA TRP A 48 0.61 8.38 -13.22
C TRP A 48 1.42 7.31 -13.95
N TYR A 49 2.70 7.20 -13.61
CA TYR A 49 3.65 6.20 -14.08
C TYR A 49 4.43 5.62 -12.91
N SER A 50 4.70 4.32 -12.98
CA SER A 50 5.52 3.62 -11.98
C SER A 50 7.01 3.88 -12.23
N PRO A 51 7.80 4.27 -11.20
CA PRO A 51 9.26 4.34 -11.28
C PRO A 51 9.91 2.99 -11.61
N ASP A 52 9.28 1.88 -11.25
CA ASP A 52 9.81 0.52 -11.41
C ASP A 52 9.70 -0.03 -12.83
N ASN A 53 9.23 0.77 -13.79
CA ASN A 53 9.11 0.39 -15.19
C ASN A 53 10.06 1.21 -16.08
N PRO A 54 11.39 0.96 -16.02
CA PRO A 54 12.39 1.74 -16.74
C PRO A 54 12.25 1.63 -18.26
N GLY A 55 11.71 0.51 -18.77
CA GLY A 55 11.44 0.32 -20.19
C GLY A 55 10.46 1.36 -20.72
N THR A 56 9.32 1.53 -20.06
CA THR A 56 8.35 2.57 -20.42
C THR A 56 8.94 3.97 -20.24
N LEU A 57 9.61 4.25 -19.11
CA LEU A 57 10.15 5.58 -18.84
C LEU A 57 11.27 6.02 -19.81
N GLY A 58 12.02 5.06 -20.35
CA GLY A 58 13.08 5.33 -21.34
C GLY A 58 12.54 5.80 -22.69
N ASP A 59 11.33 5.37 -23.06
CA ASP A 59 10.69 5.75 -24.32
C ASP A 59 10.00 7.13 -24.25
N LEU A 60 9.71 7.63 -23.05
CA LEU A 60 9.04 8.90 -22.84
C LEU A 60 10.05 10.05 -22.82
N LYS A 61 9.84 11.06 -23.66
CA LYS A 61 10.68 12.27 -23.70
C LYS A 61 10.13 13.35 -22.79
N ILE A 62 11.00 13.98 -21.98
CA ILE A 62 10.57 15.02 -21.04
C ILE A 62 9.90 16.20 -21.76
N THR A 63 10.37 16.55 -22.95
CA THR A 63 9.85 17.66 -23.76
C THR A 63 8.46 17.42 -24.35
N SER A 64 7.96 16.18 -24.28
CA SER A 64 6.58 15.86 -24.66
C SER A 64 5.56 16.27 -23.60
N TYR A 65 6.01 16.68 -22.41
CA TYR A 65 5.14 17.01 -21.30
C TYR A 65 5.27 18.48 -20.89
N LYS A 66 4.15 19.09 -20.51
CA LYS A 66 4.15 20.46 -19.99
C LYS A 66 4.56 20.48 -18.52
N LYS A 67 4.11 19.49 -17.77
CA LYS A 67 4.35 19.34 -16.34
C LYS A 67 4.79 17.90 -16.01
N ILE A 68 5.88 17.79 -15.28
CA ILE A 68 6.42 16.54 -14.74
C ILE A 68 6.51 16.70 -13.23
N GLU A 69 5.90 15.79 -12.48
CA GLU A 69 5.92 15.80 -11.02
C GLU A 69 6.54 14.49 -10.55
N LEU A 70 7.55 14.60 -9.69
CA LEU A 70 8.23 13.49 -9.08
C LEU A 70 7.96 13.53 -7.58
N GLY A 71 7.39 12.47 -7.03
CA GLY A 71 7.31 12.21 -5.61
C GLY A 71 8.57 11.48 -5.16
N ALA A 72 9.18 11.95 -4.08
CA ALA A 72 10.33 11.28 -3.47
C ALA A 72 10.19 11.22 -1.95
N ALA A 73 10.26 10.00 -1.44
CA ALA A 73 10.04 9.69 -0.02
C ALA A 73 11.15 8.79 0.52
N THR A 74 11.40 8.91 1.82
CA THR A 74 12.15 7.91 2.59
C THR A 74 11.26 6.71 2.88
N ALA A 75 11.86 5.55 3.15
CA ALA A 75 11.09 4.37 3.59
C ALA A 75 10.22 4.66 4.83
N LYS A 76 10.69 5.53 5.73
CA LYS A 76 9.92 5.98 6.89
C LYS A 76 8.69 6.79 6.49
N GLU A 77 8.84 7.75 5.57
CA GLU A 77 7.73 8.57 5.08
C GLU A 77 6.69 7.72 4.34
N MET A 78 7.13 6.76 3.53
CA MET A 78 6.22 5.84 2.82
C MET A 78 5.36 5.01 3.79
N VAL A 79 5.98 4.43 4.82
CA VAL A 79 5.24 3.68 5.84
C VAL A 79 4.29 4.60 6.60
N LEU A 80 4.75 5.78 7.01
CA LEU A 80 3.91 6.74 7.73
C LEU A 80 2.68 7.14 6.91
N GLU A 81 2.84 7.39 5.61
CA GLU A 81 1.71 7.72 4.73
C GLU A 81 0.75 6.55 4.60
N GLY A 82 1.26 5.32 4.43
CA GLY A 82 0.42 4.12 4.42
C GLY A 82 -0.44 3.99 5.69
N PHE A 83 0.10 4.34 6.86
CA PHE A 83 -0.67 4.36 8.12
C PHE A 83 -1.69 5.50 8.19
N LYS A 84 -1.45 6.66 7.58
CA LYS A 84 -2.45 7.74 7.49
C LYS A 84 -3.63 7.34 6.60
N ASP A 85 -3.34 6.64 5.51
CA ASP A 85 -4.35 6.17 4.56
C ASP A 85 -5.04 4.87 5.01
N ALA A 86 -4.58 4.27 6.11
CA ALA A 86 -5.11 3.00 6.60
C ALA A 86 -6.61 3.03 6.91
N ALA A 87 -7.18 4.18 7.27
CA ALA A 87 -8.62 4.28 7.48
C ALA A 87 -9.41 3.99 6.19
N GLU A 88 -8.96 4.51 5.05
CA GLU A 88 -9.58 4.27 3.75
C GLU A 88 -9.36 2.82 3.30
N GLY A 89 -8.13 2.31 3.45
CA GLY A 89 -7.77 0.92 3.15
C GLY A 89 -8.59 -0.10 3.96
N LEU A 90 -8.82 0.16 5.24
CA LEU A 90 -9.61 -0.71 6.11
C LEU A 90 -11.10 -0.66 5.77
N THR A 91 -11.62 0.52 5.40
CA THR A 91 -13.00 0.65 4.92
C THR A 91 -13.21 -0.15 3.63
N TYR A 92 -12.23 -0.14 2.72
CA TYR A 92 -12.25 -0.95 1.50
C TYR A 92 -12.25 -2.46 1.81
N LEU A 93 -11.37 -2.90 2.72
CA LEU A 93 -11.30 -4.29 3.19
C LEU A 93 -12.61 -4.78 3.80
N GLU A 94 -13.24 -3.97 4.65
CA GLU A 94 -14.55 -4.27 5.27
C GLU A 94 -15.65 -4.44 4.22
N ASN A 95 -15.71 -3.53 3.25
CA ASN A 95 -16.71 -3.59 2.19
C ASN A 95 -16.56 -4.85 1.34
N ILE A 96 -15.34 -5.17 0.92
CA ILE A 96 -15.08 -6.37 0.11
C ILE A 96 -15.36 -7.65 0.91
N ALA A 97 -14.96 -7.72 2.19
CA ALA A 97 -15.27 -8.87 3.04
C ALA A 97 -16.79 -9.10 3.16
N ALA A 98 -17.56 -8.03 3.35
CA ALA A 98 -19.02 -8.08 3.42
C ALA A 98 -19.66 -8.50 2.09
N GLU A 99 -19.17 -7.99 0.96
CA GLU A 99 -19.64 -8.36 -0.38
C GLU A 99 -19.39 -9.84 -0.67
N ILE A 100 -18.17 -10.33 -0.42
CA ILE A 100 -17.81 -11.74 -0.62
C ILE A 100 -18.67 -12.64 0.27
N SER A 101 -18.80 -12.31 1.56
CA SER A 101 -19.64 -13.08 2.49
C SER A 101 -21.10 -13.17 2.02
N SER A 102 -21.68 -12.03 1.62
CA SER A 102 -23.05 -11.98 1.09
C SER A 102 -23.24 -12.86 -0.15
N ASP A 103 -22.29 -12.80 -1.09
CA ASP A 103 -22.33 -13.63 -2.31
C ASP A 103 -22.22 -15.13 -2.01
N LEU A 104 -21.34 -15.52 -1.09
CA LEU A 104 -21.20 -16.90 -0.65
C LEU A 104 -22.49 -17.42 0.00
N ARG A 105 -23.14 -16.62 0.85
CA ARG A 105 -24.44 -16.98 1.47
C ARG A 105 -25.56 -17.15 0.45
N LEU A 106 -25.49 -16.44 -0.67
CA LEU A 106 -26.43 -16.56 -1.78
C LEU A 106 -26.07 -17.68 -2.78
N GLY A 107 -24.98 -18.41 -2.54
CA GLY A 107 -24.49 -19.46 -3.43
C GLY A 107 -23.79 -18.94 -4.70
N ARG A 108 -23.46 -17.64 -4.75
CA ARG A 108 -22.75 -16.97 -5.85
C ARG A 108 -21.24 -17.12 -5.71
N VAL A 109 -20.78 -18.37 -5.65
CA VAL A 109 -19.37 -18.70 -5.32
C VAL A 109 -18.40 -18.14 -6.36
N LYS A 110 -18.74 -18.17 -7.65
CA LYS A 110 -17.84 -17.72 -8.71
C LYS A 110 -17.60 -16.21 -8.64
N GLU A 111 -18.65 -15.45 -8.41
CA GLU A 111 -18.62 -14.00 -8.23
C GLU A 111 -17.81 -13.64 -6.97
N ALA A 112 -18.10 -14.32 -5.85
CA ALA A 112 -17.36 -14.15 -4.60
C ALA A 112 -15.85 -14.41 -4.76
N MET A 113 -15.46 -15.48 -5.46
CA MET A 113 -14.05 -15.81 -5.66
C MET A 113 -13.32 -14.85 -6.61
N ALA A 114 -14.03 -14.17 -7.51
CA ALA A 114 -13.43 -13.12 -8.33
C ALA A 114 -13.06 -11.89 -7.49
N GLU A 115 -13.90 -11.54 -6.51
CA GLU A 115 -13.64 -10.44 -5.57
C GLU A 115 -12.64 -10.84 -4.48
N TYR A 116 -12.58 -12.12 -4.10
CA TYR A 116 -11.63 -12.64 -3.10
C TYR A 116 -10.16 -12.36 -3.44
N VAL A 117 -9.79 -12.34 -4.72
CA VAL A 117 -8.42 -11.96 -5.12
C VAL A 117 -8.07 -10.55 -4.64
N LYS A 118 -9.00 -9.59 -4.78
CA LYS A 118 -8.80 -8.22 -4.32
C LYS A 118 -8.71 -8.14 -2.79
N PHE A 119 -9.47 -8.98 -2.10
CA PHE A 119 -9.38 -9.11 -0.64
C PHE A 119 -7.98 -9.58 -0.21
N VAL A 120 -7.45 -10.62 -0.85
CA VAL A 120 -6.10 -11.15 -0.58
C VAL A 120 -5.05 -10.06 -0.80
N ASP A 121 -5.09 -9.37 -1.94
CA ASP A 121 -4.15 -8.28 -2.26
C ASP A 121 -4.19 -7.16 -1.18
N ALA A 122 -5.40 -6.79 -0.73
CA ALA A 122 -5.55 -5.78 0.32
C ALA A 122 -5.08 -6.26 1.70
N ILE A 123 -5.23 -7.55 2.02
CA ILE A 123 -4.66 -8.15 3.24
C ILE A 123 -3.13 -8.19 3.16
N GLU A 124 -2.55 -8.52 2.01
CA GLU A 124 -1.10 -8.49 1.81
C GLU A 124 -0.52 -7.09 2.02
N TRP A 125 -1.21 -6.06 1.50
CA TRP A 125 -0.86 -4.67 1.76
C TRP A 125 -0.88 -4.35 3.26
N LEU A 126 -1.94 -4.74 3.98
CA LEU A 126 -2.05 -4.52 5.43
C LEU A 126 -0.91 -5.22 6.21
N VAL A 127 -0.62 -6.46 5.86
CA VAL A 127 0.48 -7.25 6.42
C VAL A 127 1.83 -6.59 6.16
N ALA A 128 2.06 -6.08 4.96
CA ALA A 128 3.28 -5.36 4.60
C ALA A 128 3.42 -4.06 5.41
N MET A 129 2.33 -3.32 5.59
CA MET A 129 2.30 -2.12 6.43
C MET A 129 2.72 -2.44 7.87
N PHE A 130 2.12 -3.47 8.48
CA PHE A 130 2.44 -3.88 9.85
C PHE A 130 3.87 -4.42 10.00
N LYS A 131 4.39 -5.16 9.01
CA LYS A 131 5.77 -5.67 9.02
C LYS A 131 6.83 -4.55 8.96
N ASN A 132 6.48 -3.40 8.41
CA ASN A 132 7.39 -2.26 8.25
C ASN A 132 7.10 -1.12 9.25
N ALA A 133 6.19 -1.32 10.20
CA ALA A 133 5.76 -0.29 11.13
C ALA A 133 6.91 0.26 11.99
N ASP A 134 7.88 -0.58 12.35
CA ASP A 134 9.11 -0.20 13.06
C ASP A 134 9.92 0.88 12.33
N ARG A 135 9.92 0.89 11.00
CA ARG A 135 10.65 1.89 10.20
C ARG A 135 10.14 3.30 10.42
N ALA A 136 8.84 3.47 10.67
CA ALA A 136 8.23 4.77 10.93
C ALA A 136 8.09 5.08 12.42
N PHE A 137 7.83 4.05 13.22
CA PHE A 137 7.40 4.16 14.62
C PHE A 137 8.34 3.45 15.60
N ALA A 138 9.64 3.35 15.30
CA ALA A 138 10.63 2.64 16.12
C ALA A 138 10.57 2.98 17.62
N ALA A 139 10.36 4.26 17.97
CA ALA A 139 10.28 4.70 19.36
C ALA A 139 9.02 4.15 20.06
N ASN A 140 7.89 4.13 19.35
CA ASN A 140 6.61 3.61 19.84
C ASN A 140 6.65 2.08 19.94
N MET A 141 7.24 1.39 18.95
CA MET A 141 7.40 -0.06 18.96
C MET A 141 8.40 -0.56 20.01
N ALA A 142 9.28 0.31 20.52
CA ALA A 142 10.12 -0.01 21.67
C ALA A 142 9.30 -0.13 22.97
N GLU A 143 8.06 0.39 23.00
CA GLU A 143 7.09 0.09 24.05
C GLU A 143 6.56 -1.33 23.84
N SER A 144 6.79 -2.22 24.82
CA SER A 144 6.42 -3.63 24.69
C SER A 144 4.92 -3.85 24.44
N SER A 145 4.05 -2.93 24.87
CA SER A 145 2.60 -3.05 24.71
C SER A 145 2.18 -2.99 23.23
N LEU A 146 2.65 -2.00 22.47
CA LEU A 146 2.31 -1.81 21.06
C LEU A 146 2.87 -2.94 20.20
N GLU A 147 4.10 -3.38 20.45
CA GLU A 147 4.67 -4.49 19.70
C GLU A 147 3.92 -5.81 19.96
N ILE A 148 3.51 -6.07 21.20
CA ILE A 148 2.67 -7.24 21.53
C ILE A 148 1.31 -7.15 20.83
N GLU A 149 0.67 -5.97 20.81
CA GLU A 149 -0.60 -5.76 20.09
C GLU A 149 -0.44 -6.01 18.58
N ARG A 150 0.63 -5.47 17.97
CA ARG A 150 0.98 -5.67 16.55
C ARG A 150 1.14 -7.16 16.23
N GLU A 151 1.93 -7.88 17.03
CA GLU A 151 2.16 -9.32 16.86
C GLU A 151 0.85 -10.12 17.00
N ALA A 152 -0.01 -9.77 17.95
CA ALA A 152 -1.29 -10.43 18.16
C ALA A 152 -2.24 -10.25 16.96
N ILE A 153 -2.32 -9.04 16.41
CA ILE A 153 -3.10 -8.75 15.19
C ILE A 153 -2.56 -9.57 14.01
N MET A 154 -1.25 -9.54 13.79
CA MET A 154 -0.59 -10.27 12.69
C MET A 154 -0.79 -11.78 12.79
N LYS A 155 -0.75 -12.31 14.01
CA LYS A 155 -1.03 -13.72 14.28
C LYS A 155 -2.47 -14.08 13.92
N ARG A 156 -3.46 -13.29 14.39
CA ARG A 156 -4.88 -13.53 14.08
C ARG A 156 -5.16 -13.44 12.58
N LEU A 157 -4.59 -12.46 11.88
CA LEU A 157 -4.69 -12.37 10.42
C LEU A 157 -4.19 -13.65 9.74
N ALA A 158 -3.02 -14.15 10.15
CA ALA A 158 -2.46 -15.38 9.58
C ALA A 158 -3.32 -16.62 9.89
N GLU A 159 -3.83 -16.72 11.12
CA GLU A 159 -4.71 -17.82 11.54
C GLU A 159 -6.01 -17.84 10.72
N GLN A 160 -6.66 -16.68 10.53
CA GLN A 160 -7.91 -16.61 9.78
C GLN A 160 -7.71 -16.79 8.27
N MET A 161 -6.60 -16.32 7.69
CA MET A 161 -6.28 -16.63 6.30
C MET A 161 -6.07 -18.13 6.08
N ALA A 162 -5.38 -18.82 7.00
CA ALA A 162 -5.21 -20.27 6.94
C ALA A 162 -6.55 -21.01 7.12
N ALA A 163 -7.45 -20.50 7.97
CA ALA A 163 -8.79 -21.06 8.14
C ALA A 163 -9.63 -20.93 6.87
N ILE A 164 -9.57 -19.77 6.18
CA ILE A 164 -10.22 -19.59 4.88
C ILE A 164 -9.67 -20.60 3.87
N GLU A 165 -8.35 -20.76 3.77
CA GLU A 165 -7.73 -21.73 2.83
C GLU A 165 -8.25 -23.15 3.07
N ILE A 166 -8.31 -23.58 4.33
CA ILE A 166 -8.85 -24.90 4.71
C ILE A 166 -10.32 -25.02 4.29
N ALA A 167 -11.14 -24.01 4.57
CA ALA A 167 -12.56 -24.00 4.23
C ALA A 167 -12.79 -24.01 2.71
N GLN A 168 -11.98 -23.27 1.93
CA GLN A 168 -12.02 -23.28 0.46
C GLN A 168 -11.71 -24.67 -0.11
N VAL A 169 -10.67 -25.34 0.39
CA VAL A 169 -10.31 -26.72 -0.04
C VAL A 169 -11.44 -27.72 0.24
N GLN A 170 -12.22 -27.50 1.30
CA GLN A 170 -13.37 -28.32 1.65
C GLN A 170 -14.67 -27.90 0.95
N GLU A 171 -14.63 -26.86 0.11
CA GLU A 171 -15.80 -26.21 -0.50
C GLU A 171 -16.85 -25.76 0.54
N ASN A 172 -16.39 -25.46 1.76
CA ASN A 172 -17.24 -24.98 2.85
C ASN A 172 -17.40 -23.45 2.76
N TRP A 173 -18.21 -23.02 1.79
CA TRP A 173 -18.43 -21.60 1.49
C TRP A 173 -19.16 -20.85 2.60
N ILE A 174 -19.91 -21.54 3.45
CA ILE A 174 -20.56 -20.94 4.63
C ILE A 174 -19.51 -20.54 5.66
N GLU A 175 -18.54 -21.43 5.93
CA GLU A 175 -17.43 -21.13 6.84
C GLU A 175 -16.58 -19.95 6.33
N VAL A 176 -16.27 -19.91 5.04
CA VAL A 176 -15.56 -18.76 4.45
C VAL A 176 -16.35 -17.47 4.67
N ALA A 177 -17.68 -17.49 4.48
CA ALA A 177 -18.53 -16.33 4.72
C ALA A 177 -18.53 -15.91 6.21
N ASP A 178 -18.59 -16.87 7.13
CA ASP A 178 -18.58 -16.62 8.57
C ASP A 178 -17.23 -16.01 9.03
N ILE A 179 -16.10 -16.51 8.53
CA ILE A 179 -14.77 -15.94 8.84
C ILE A 179 -14.67 -14.49 8.34
N LEU A 180 -15.13 -14.23 7.10
CA LEU A 180 -15.08 -12.88 6.53
C LEU A 180 -16.03 -11.90 7.25
N GLU A 181 -17.21 -12.34 7.66
CA GLU A 181 -18.22 -11.49 8.29
C GLU A 181 -17.91 -11.21 9.76
N TYR A 182 -17.44 -12.21 10.50
CA TYR A 182 -17.30 -12.10 11.95
C TYR A 182 -15.83 -11.94 12.38
N GLU A 183 -14.96 -12.86 11.96
CA GLU A 183 -13.56 -12.87 12.44
C GLU A 183 -12.75 -11.70 11.88
N PHE A 184 -12.85 -11.44 10.58
CA PHE A 184 -12.14 -10.30 9.96
C PHE A 184 -12.70 -8.95 10.40
N SER A 185 -14.01 -8.85 10.64
CA SER A 185 -14.62 -7.60 11.15
C SER A 185 -14.04 -7.21 12.52
N GLU A 186 -13.87 -8.17 13.42
CA GLU A 186 -13.22 -7.94 14.71
C GLU A 186 -11.74 -7.55 14.52
N ILE A 187 -11.01 -8.26 13.66
CA ILE A 187 -9.60 -7.94 13.38
C ILE A 187 -9.46 -6.52 12.83
N PHE A 188 -10.31 -6.11 11.88
CA PHE A 188 -10.27 -4.75 11.32
C PHE A 188 -10.57 -3.68 12.36
N THR A 189 -11.47 -3.96 13.30
CA THR A 189 -11.72 -3.07 14.44
C THR A 189 -10.47 -2.90 15.29
N ASP A 190 -9.79 -3.99 15.64
CA ASP A 190 -8.55 -3.94 16.41
C ASP A 190 -7.43 -3.21 15.65
N VAL A 191 -7.34 -3.43 14.34
CA VAL A 191 -6.39 -2.72 13.47
C VAL A 191 -6.66 -1.21 13.50
N LYS A 192 -7.92 -0.77 13.38
CA LYS A 192 -8.28 0.66 13.45
C LYS A 192 -7.83 1.27 14.78
N VAL A 193 -8.13 0.59 15.89
CA VAL A 193 -7.72 1.02 17.24
C VAL A 193 -6.19 1.11 17.35
N PHE A 194 -5.48 0.09 16.84
CA PHE A 194 -4.02 0.06 16.85
C PHE A 194 -3.41 1.22 16.05
N VAL A 195 -3.90 1.44 14.82
CA VAL A 195 -3.46 2.54 13.95
C VAL A 195 -3.69 3.89 14.64
N GLU A 196 -4.86 4.10 15.25
CA GLU A 196 -5.14 5.33 15.99
C GLU A 196 -4.18 5.56 17.16
N LYS A 197 -3.86 4.51 17.93
CA LYS A 197 -2.86 4.60 19.02
C LYS A 197 -1.50 4.97 18.45
N LEU A 198 -1.09 4.31 17.36
CA LEU A 198 0.22 4.48 16.75
C LEU A 198 0.43 5.89 16.19
N LEU A 199 -0.59 6.47 15.56
CA LEU A 199 -0.53 7.82 14.98
C LEU A 199 -0.62 8.95 16.03
N ARG A 200 -1.11 8.66 17.25
CA ARG A 200 -1.22 9.63 18.35
C ARG A 200 -0.02 9.65 19.29
N ALA A 201 0.81 8.60 19.27
CA ALA A 201 1.92 8.41 20.18
C ALA A 201 3.21 9.05 19.64
#